data_AF-A0A2N1QRJ3-F1
#
_entry.id   AF-A0A2N1QRJ3-F1
#
_cell.length_a   1.000
_cell.length_b   1.000
_cell.length_c   1.000
_cell.angle_alpha   90.00
_cell.angle_beta   90.00
_cell.angle_gamma   90.00
#
_symmetry.space_group_name_H-M   'P 1'
#
loop_
_entity.id
_entity.type
_entity.pdbx_description
1 polymer ?
#
loop_
_entity_poly.entity_id
_entity_poly.type
_entity_poly.pdbx_seq_one_letter_code
_entity_poly.pdbx_strand_id
1 'polypeptide(L)'
;PAAGPHTQIAPNILAAYLAGARVFELKTVQQNDHLEIDKPCIDALDEGHNVEWSTELSLEEARKEYINGWIAVNLFAFLWSRKPNDFFFNMSVGYTLDGIKSEKVEAFIEGMRRPETTGYWSHAMGELESFIADERFRKAFGEATAEKARTLVAHMPVRPVHSVTLSTMHGCPPSEIEKIGRYLIEEKGFDTYIKLNPTLLGFDKARSILDRLGWKDIAIKRESFEHDLQFADALALIKSLRQTALARGRRFGIKLSNTLANANDGATLPGAERYMSGRALFPITISLAAAIAHALPEEGSRISYCGGVSAFNAADLIRAGLGPLTIATDILKPGGYLRLSHIAREAAGALPIPLEPGSTDPAALDALAEAALERPEYRKEWKAGKVTIKGSLPLYDCFAAPCVHACPVNQKVPAYIAAQGAGLSDQALATILSDNPLAHITGTLCDHVCQEHCSRLDYEGSVAIRDVKLVAANSGNLTPAQFPESLCIKSGKTAVIGAGPAGLACAWHLAQARHEVKVFDAGPRPGGVPANVIPAFRISREAIAADISMLEAVGVSFAF
;
A
#
# COMPACT_ATOMS: atom_id res chain seq x y z
N PRO A 1 -1.95 4.47 8.64
CA PRO A 1 -1.72 5.50 7.58
C PRO A 1 -1.23 6.80 8.22
N ALA A 2 -0.39 7.56 7.50
CA ALA A 2 0.12 8.86 7.97
C ALA A 2 -0.89 10.00 7.73
N ALA A 3 -0.69 11.12 8.41
CA ALA A 3 -1.47 12.35 8.19
C ALA A 3 -1.32 12.81 6.74
N GLY A 4 -2.32 12.50 5.91
CA GLY A 4 -2.24 12.61 4.46
C GLY A 4 -3.58 12.28 3.79
N PRO A 5 -3.60 12.09 2.46
CA PRO A 5 -4.85 11.89 1.71
C PRO A 5 -5.73 10.74 2.23
N HIS A 6 -5.10 9.71 2.79
CA HIS A 6 -5.73 8.48 3.25
C HIS A 6 -6.40 8.58 4.62
N THR A 7 -6.28 9.72 5.30
CA THR A 7 -6.86 9.94 6.63
C THR A 7 -7.74 11.18 6.67
N GLN A 8 -8.32 11.54 5.51
CA GLN A 8 -9.29 12.64 5.39
C GLN A 8 -10.74 12.18 5.58
N ILE A 9 -11.11 11.01 5.04
CA ILE A 9 -12.50 10.54 5.00
C ILE A 9 -12.66 9.15 5.63
N ALA A 10 -13.83 8.88 6.20
CA ALA A 10 -14.19 7.64 6.89
C ALA A 10 -14.00 6.39 6.02
N PRO A 11 -14.40 6.35 4.71
CA PRO A 11 -14.19 5.18 3.88
C PRO A 11 -12.70 4.81 3.75
N ASN A 12 -11.81 5.81 3.67
CA ASN A 12 -10.37 5.61 3.57
C ASN A 12 -9.78 5.04 4.87
N ILE A 13 -10.23 5.56 6.03
CA ILE A 13 -9.86 5.06 7.35
C ILE A 13 -10.28 3.60 7.50
N LEU A 14 -11.54 3.28 7.15
CA LEU A 14 -12.05 1.92 7.22
C LEU A 14 -11.28 0.98 6.29
N ALA A 15 -11.06 1.38 5.03
CA ALA A 15 -10.28 0.58 4.07
C ALA A 15 -8.86 0.28 4.60
N ALA A 16 -8.20 1.28 5.21
CA ALA A 16 -6.89 1.08 5.82
C ALA A 16 -6.93 0.11 7.02
N TYR A 17 -7.96 0.19 7.88
CA TYR A 17 -8.15 -0.76 8.99
C TYR A 17 -8.32 -2.20 8.51
N LEU A 18 -9.19 -2.41 7.52
CA LEU A 18 -9.45 -3.72 6.92
C LEU A 18 -8.21 -4.30 6.23
N ALA A 19 -7.34 -3.43 5.71
CA ALA A 19 -6.06 -3.83 5.15
C ALA A 19 -4.93 -4.01 6.19
N GLY A 20 -5.22 -3.94 7.50
CA GLY A 20 -4.29 -4.27 8.57
C GLY A 20 -3.71 -3.08 9.35
N ALA A 21 -4.13 -1.84 9.07
CA ALA A 21 -3.67 -0.69 9.86
C ALA A 21 -4.24 -0.73 11.30
N ARG A 22 -3.41 -0.33 12.26
CA ARG A 22 -3.80 -0.14 13.67
C ARG A 22 -3.49 1.26 14.22
N VAL A 23 -2.69 2.03 13.49
CA VAL A 23 -2.35 3.40 13.84
C VAL A 23 -2.79 4.33 12.71
N PHE A 24 -3.62 5.31 13.07
CA PHE A 24 -4.19 6.28 12.15
C PHE A 24 -3.78 7.67 12.58
N GLU A 25 -2.98 8.33 11.76
CA GLU A 25 -2.70 9.75 11.94
C GLU A 25 -3.67 10.54 11.10
N LEU A 26 -4.59 11.23 11.76
CA LEU A 26 -5.61 12.03 11.10
C LEU A 26 -4.96 13.19 10.35
N LYS A 27 -5.54 13.57 9.22
CA LYS A 27 -5.01 14.68 8.42
C LYS A 27 -4.94 15.94 9.28
N THR A 28 -3.87 16.70 9.12
CA THR A 28 -3.59 17.90 9.92
C THR A 28 -4.67 18.95 9.70
N VAL A 29 -5.24 19.45 10.79
CA VAL A 29 -6.22 20.53 10.78
C VAL A 29 -5.57 21.89 11.05
N GLN A 30 -6.19 22.97 10.55
CA GLN A 30 -5.70 24.34 10.70
C GLN A 30 -6.85 25.35 10.75
N GLN A 31 -6.54 26.60 11.11
CA GLN A 31 -7.52 27.68 11.22
C GLN A 31 -8.16 28.06 9.88
N ASN A 32 -7.38 28.08 8.79
CA ASN A 32 -7.89 28.36 7.46
C ASN A 32 -8.47 27.08 6.84
N ASP A 33 -9.79 26.96 6.91
CA ASP A 33 -10.55 25.74 6.62
C ASP A 33 -11.23 25.74 5.24
N HIS A 34 -10.91 26.72 4.39
CA HIS A 34 -11.31 26.79 2.99
C HIS A 34 -10.09 27.07 2.09
N LEU A 35 -9.68 26.05 1.33
CA LEU A 35 -8.57 26.15 0.38
C LEU A 35 -9.05 25.80 -1.02
N GLU A 36 -8.84 26.69 -1.98
CA GLU A 36 -8.90 26.35 -3.39
C GLU A 36 -7.56 25.72 -3.78
N ILE A 37 -7.61 24.42 -4.11
CA ILE A 37 -6.42 23.63 -4.42
C ILE A 37 -6.36 23.38 -5.91
N ASP A 38 -5.37 23.95 -6.58
CA ASP A 38 -5.07 23.66 -7.98
C ASP A 38 -4.76 22.17 -8.17
N LYS A 39 -5.35 21.58 -9.22
CA LYS A 39 -5.22 20.15 -9.55
C LYS A 39 -4.44 19.94 -10.86
N PRO A 40 -3.63 18.87 -10.95
CA PRO A 40 -3.36 17.87 -9.91
C PRO A 40 -2.46 18.42 -8.80
N CYS A 41 -2.71 18.03 -7.55
CA CYS A 41 -1.94 18.50 -6.38
C CYS A 41 -1.00 17.44 -5.78
N ILE A 42 -1.05 16.21 -6.30
CA ILE A 42 -0.24 15.07 -5.87
C ILE A 42 0.15 14.27 -7.12
N ASP A 43 1.44 13.93 -7.21
CA ASP A 43 1.99 12.94 -8.13
C ASP A 43 2.70 11.87 -7.31
N ALA A 44 2.26 10.62 -7.40
CA ALA A 44 2.86 9.50 -6.68
C ALA A 44 3.27 8.36 -7.63
N LEU A 45 3.51 8.68 -8.90
CA LEU A 45 3.85 7.66 -9.90
C LEU A 45 5.18 6.97 -9.62
N ASP A 46 6.18 7.65 -9.05
CA ASP A 46 7.45 7.06 -8.62
C ASP A 46 7.75 7.40 -7.15
N GLU A 47 8.57 8.40 -6.88
CA GLU A 47 8.53 9.14 -5.63
C GLU A 47 7.23 9.93 -5.51
N GLY A 48 6.85 10.28 -4.28
CA GLY A 48 5.65 11.08 -4.05
C GLY A 48 6.02 12.56 -4.02
N HIS A 49 5.40 13.35 -4.87
CA HIS A 49 5.43 14.80 -4.80
C HIS A 49 4.03 15.32 -4.51
N ASN A 50 3.93 16.28 -3.61
CA ASN A 50 2.71 17.05 -3.44
C ASN A 50 3.04 18.54 -3.43
N VAL A 51 2.07 19.36 -3.79
CA VAL A 51 2.03 20.77 -3.39
C VAL A 51 1.30 20.86 -2.06
N GLU A 52 1.79 21.67 -1.13
CA GLU A 52 1.36 21.61 0.28
C GLU A 52 -0.04 22.18 0.48
N TRP A 53 -0.94 21.31 0.95
CA TRP A 53 -2.27 21.68 1.42
C TRP A 53 -2.65 20.82 2.64
N SER A 54 -3.28 21.46 3.62
CA SER A 54 -3.60 20.87 4.93
C SER A 54 -4.84 19.98 4.89
N THR A 55 -5.91 20.34 4.21
CA THR A 55 -7.14 19.55 4.10
C THR A 55 -8.07 20.20 3.07
N GLU A 56 -8.86 19.40 2.35
CA GLU A 56 -9.98 19.89 1.52
C GLU A 56 -11.27 20.07 2.32
N LEU A 57 -11.34 19.44 3.49
CA LEU A 57 -12.48 19.51 4.38
C LEU A 57 -12.31 20.66 5.36
N SER A 58 -13.42 21.36 5.64
CA SER A 58 -13.49 22.25 6.78
C SER A 58 -13.27 21.49 8.09
N LEU A 59 -12.99 22.21 9.19
CA LEU A 59 -12.80 21.60 10.50
C LEU A 59 -14.00 20.75 10.94
N GLU A 60 -15.22 21.23 10.67
CA GLU A 60 -16.43 20.50 11.03
C GLU A 60 -16.61 19.26 10.15
N GLU A 61 -16.38 19.35 8.84
CA GLU A 61 -16.46 18.20 7.92
C GLU A 61 -15.41 17.14 8.26
N ALA A 62 -14.16 17.53 8.51
CA ALA A 62 -13.11 16.63 8.95
C ALA A 62 -13.49 15.91 10.26
N ARG A 63 -14.04 16.65 11.23
CA ARG A 63 -14.50 16.06 12.50
C ARG A 63 -15.61 15.03 12.28
N LYS A 64 -16.58 15.32 11.41
CA LYS A 64 -17.66 14.38 11.06
C LYS A 64 -17.09 13.10 10.44
N GLU A 65 -16.18 13.23 9.47
CA GLU A 65 -15.51 12.09 8.84
C GLU A 65 -14.70 11.26 9.85
N TYR A 66 -14.02 11.89 10.80
CA TYR A 66 -13.24 11.16 11.81
C TYR A 66 -14.12 10.46 12.84
N ILE A 67 -15.24 11.07 13.23
CA ILE A 67 -16.25 10.41 14.09
C ILE A 67 -16.86 9.21 13.35
N ASN A 68 -17.23 9.37 12.08
CA ASN A 68 -17.76 8.28 11.26
C ASN A 68 -16.74 7.16 11.08
N GLY A 69 -15.47 7.51 10.81
CA GLY A 69 -14.37 6.55 10.72
C GLY A 69 -14.14 5.80 12.03
N TRP A 70 -14.21 6.49 13.17
CA TRP A 70 -14.09 5.88 14.49
C TRP A 70 -15.22 4.88 14.77
N ILE A 71 -16.47 5.28 14.50
CA ILE A 71 -17.65 4.43 14.67
C ILE A 71 -17.56 3.20 13.77
N ALA A 72 -17.25 3.39 12.48
CA ALA A 72 -17.14 2.31 11.52
C ALA A 72 -16.04 1.32 11.88
N VAL A 73 -14.84 1.79 12.24
CA VAL A 73 -13.74 0.91 12.64
C VAL A 73 -14.10 0.15 13.91
N ASN A 74 -14.70 0.78 14.93
CA ASN A 74 -15.14 0.07 16.14
C ASN A 74 -16.20 -0.99 15.83
N LEU A 75 -17.15 -0.72 14.93
CA LEU A 75 -18.11 -1.73 14.48
C LEU A 75 -17.40 -2.94 13.89
N PHE A 76 -16.56 -2.75 12.87
CA PHE A 76 -15.88 -3.87 12.22
C PHE A 76 -14.84 -4.55 13.13
N ALA A 77 -14.18 -3.81 14.02
CA ALA A 77 -13.30 -4.36 15.03
C ALA A 77 -14.07 -5.26 16.01
N PHE A 78 -15.23 -4.82 16.48
CA PHE A 78 -16.09 -5.62 17.35
C PHE A 78 -16.61 -6.89 16.66
N LEU A 79 -16.94 -6.81 15.36
CA LEU A 79 -17.45 -7.93 14.58
C LEU A 79 -16.37 -8.97 14.24
N TRP A 80 -15.14 -8.53 13.93
CA TRP A 80 -14.14 -9.39 13.29
C TRP A 80 -12.82 -9.52 14.05
N SER A 81 -12.50 -8.64 14.99
CA SER A 81 -11.23 -8.68 15.72
C SER A 81 -11.32 -9.53 16.99
N ARG A 82 -10.23 -10.25 17.28
CA ARG A 82 -10.04 -10.90 18.59
C ARG A 82 -9.78 -9.89 19.72
N LYS A 83 -9.28 -8.71 19.38
CA LYS A 83 -9.01 -7.60 20.30
C LYS A 83 -9.57 -6.31 19.68
N PRO A 84 -10.86 -6.00 19.90
CA PRO A 84 -11.53 -4.86 19.25
C PRO A 84 -10.93 -3.48 19.55
N ASN A 85 -10.10 -3.36 20.59
CA ASN A 85 -9.51 -2.10 21.04
C ASN A 85 -8.02 -1.96 20.68
N ASP A 86 -7.52 -2.70 19.68
CA ASP A 86 -6.10 -2.77 19.32
C ASP A 86 -5.64 -1.69 18.31
N PHE A 87 -6.39 -0.60 18.18
CA PHE A 87 -6.08 0.52 17.29
C PHE A 87 -6.30 1.88 17.97
N PHE A 88 -5.72 2.94 17.41
CA PHE A 88 -5.97 4.30 17.91
C PHE A 88 -5.85 5.37 16.83
N PHE A 89 -6.52 6.50 17.07
CA PHE A 89 -6.33 7.72 16.28
C PHE A 89 -5.37 8.67 17.00
N ASN A 90 -4.45 9.23 16.23
CA ASN A 90 -3.52 10.28 16.61
C ASN A 90 -3.92 11.52 15.81
N MET A 91 -4.27 12.59 16.52
CA MET A 91 -4.65 13.85 15.88
C MET A 91 -3.41 14.57 15.37
N SER A 92 -3.53 15.38 14.32
CA SER A 92 -2.44 16.24 13.86
C SER A 92 -2.90 17.70 13.83
N VAL A 93 -2.10 18.59 14.40
CA VAL A 93 -2.34 20.05 14.43
C VAL A 93 -1.08 20.79 13.96
N GLY A 94 -1.22 22.01 13.47
CA GLY A 94 -0.09 22.82 13.00
C GLY A 94 -0.38 24.32 12.99
N TYR A 95 0.59 25.09 12.48
CA TYR A 95 0.66 26.56 12.34
C TYR A 95 1.32 27.32 13.49
N THR A 96 0.52 27.91 14.37
CA THR A 96 0.96 28.83 15.44
C THR A 96 0.17 28.54 16.69
N LEU A 97 0.69 28.92 17.86
CA LEU A 97 -0.03 28.75 19.11
C LEU A 97 -1.38 29.47 19.08
N ASP A 98 -1.42 30.69 18.53
CA ASP A 98 -2.64 31.48 18.42
C ASP A 98 -3.68 30.82 17.51
N GLY A 99 -3.24 30.23 16.40
CA GLY A 99 -4.11 29.47 15.50
C GLY A 99 -4.69 28.22 16.19
N ILE A 100 -3.88 27.51 16.97
CA ILE A 100 -4.32 26.33 17.73
C ILE A 100 -5.33 26.74 18.82
N LYS A 101 -5.09 27.86 19.50
CA LYS A 101 -5.99 28.42 20.53
C LYS A 101 -7.24 29.08 19.97
N SER A 102 -7.39 29.16 18.63
CA SER A 102 -8.59 29.72 18.02
C SER A 102 -9.83 28.88 18.38
N GLU A 103 -10.98 29.55 18.52
CA GLU A 103 -12.24 28.91 18.92
C GLU A 103 -12.59 27.70 18.02
N LYS A 104 -12.41 27.84 16.70
CA LYS A 104 -12.69 26.77 15.74
C LYS A 104 -11.79 25.53 15.95
N VAL A 105 -10.48 25.74 16.10
CA VAL A 105 -9.53 24.62 16.28
C VAL A 105 -9.72 23.99 17.65
N GLU A 106 -10.04 24.78 18.68
CA GLU A 106 -10.34 24.22 20.00
C GLU A 106 -11.65 23.43 20.04
N ALA A 107 -12.70 23.92 19.38
CA ALA A 107 -13.93 23.15 19.21
C ALA A 107 -13.67 21.82 18.47
N PHE A 108 -12.76 21.81 17.49
CA PHE A 108 -12.33 20.59 16.83
C PHE A 108 -11.60 19.64 17.80
N ILE A 109 -10.58 20.13 18.51
CA ILE A 109 -9.76 19.34 19.45
C ILE A 109 -10.64 18.71 20.55
N GLU A 110 -11.47 19.50 21.22
CA GLU A 110 -12.33 19.00 22.30
C GLU A 110 -13.47 18.14 21.76
N GLY A 111 -14.01 18.48 20.58
CA GLY A 111 -15.01 17.68 19.89
C GLY A 111 -14.49 16.32 19.41
N MET A 112 -13.19 16.20 19.11
CA MET A 112 -12.54 14.91 18.87
C MET A 112 -12.24 14.18 20.17
N ARG A 113 -11.86 14.88 21.25
CA ARG A 113 -11.59 14.25 22.54
C ARG A 113 -12.84 13.67 23.20
N ARG A 114 -13.97 14.38 23.07
CA ARG A 114 -15.28 14.04 23.65
C ARG A 114 -16.40 14.21 22.61
N PRO A 115 -16.45 13.36 21.57
CA PRO A 115 -17.42 13.48 20.50
C PRO A 115 -18.87 13.37 21.01
N GLU A 116 -19.11 12.64 22.11
CA GLU A 116 -20.40 12.48 22.77
C GLU A 116 -21.01 13.79 23.27
N THR A 117 -20.19 14.83 23.43
CA THR A 117 -20.65 16.16 23.83
C THR A 117 -21.04 17.05 22.64
N THR A 118 -20.95 16.52 21.42
CA THR A 118 -21.24 17.26 20.18
C THR A 118 -22.57 16.81 19.58
N GLY A 119 -23.32 17.74 18.96
CA GLY A 119 -24.62 17.42 18.36
C GLY A 119 -24.56 16.37 17.24
N TYR A 120 -23.42 16.26 16.54
CA TYR A 120 -23.23 15.29 15.47
C TYR A 120 -23.14 13.84 15.95
N TRP A 121 -22.65 13.60 17.18
CA TRP A 121 -22.49 12.24 17.69
C TRP A 121 -23.81 11.50 17.81
N SER A 122 -24.84 12.14 18.38
CA SER A 122 -26.17 11.54 18.49
C SER A 122 -26.76 11.20 17.12
N HIS A 123 -26.50 12.04 16.12
CA HIS A 123 -26.91 11.76 14.74
C HIS A 123 -26.17 10.54 14.17
N ALA A 124 -24.84 10.50 14.25
CA ALA A 124 -24.04 9.38 13.75
C ALA A 124 -24.36 8.05 14.45
N MET A 125 -24.65 8.09 15.76
CA MET A 125 -25.09 6.91 16.50
C MET A 125 -26.49 6.44 16.08
N GLY A 126 -27.40 7.35 15.75
CA GLY A 126 -28.71 7.01 15.18
C GLY A 126 -28.61 6.39 13.79
N GLU A 127 -27.68 6.88 12.95
CA GLU A 127 -27.40 6.27 11.64
C GLU A 127 -26.81 4.85 11.80
N LEU A 128 -25.90 4.65 12.76
CA LEU A 128 -25.36 3.33 13.09
C LEU A 128 -26.46 2.35 13.54
N GLU A 129 -27.35 2.81 14.42
CA GLU A 129 -28.47 2.00 14.90
C GLU A 129 -29.41 1.61 13.75
N SER A 130 -29.73 2.56 12.87
CA SER A 130 -30.53 2.30 11.66
C SER A 130 -29.83 1.32 10.72
N PHE A 131 -28.53 1.47 10.51
CA PHE A 131 -27.72 0.58 9.68
C PHE A 131 -27.71 -0.87 10.20
N ILE A 132 -27.53 -1.06 11.51
CA ILE A 132 -27.57 -2.39 12.14
C ILE A 132 -28.97 -3.00 12.10
N ALA A 133 -30.02 -2.17 12.19
CA ALA A 133 -31.41 -2.58 12.12
C ALA A 133 -31.92 -2.84 10.69
N ASP A 134 -31.16 -2.50 9.65
CA ASP A 134 -31.53 -2.72 8.25
C ASP A 134 -31.51 -4.22 7.90
N GLU A 135 -32.46 -4.65 7.05
CA GLU A 135 -32.56 -6.04 6.60
C GLU A 135 -31.29 -6.50 5.84
N ARG A 136 -30.64 -5.61 5.09
CA ARG A 136 -29.40 -5.90 4.36
C ARG A 136 -28.27 -6.24 5.31
N PHE A 137 -28.20 -5.60 6.48
CA PHE A 137 -27.19 -5.93 7.49
C PHE A 137 -27.43 -7.33 8.06
N ARG A 138 -28.66 -7.65 8.46
CA ARG A 138 -29.03 -8.99 8.92
C ARG A 138 -28.75 -10.06 7.87
N LYS A 139 -29.07 -9.79 6.61
CA LYS A 139 -28.80 -10.70 5.49
C LYS A 139 -27.30 -10.92 5.28
N ALA A 140 -26.48 -9.88 5.44
CA ALA A 140 -25.04 -9.97 5.24
C ALA A 140 -24.30 -10.64 6.42
N PHE A 141 -24.72 -10.38 7.66
CA PHE A 141 -23.96 -10.75 8.87
C PHE A 141 -24.66 -11.78 9.78
N GLY A 142 -25.96 -12.03 9.58
CA GLY A 142 -26.79 -12.93 10.38
C GLY A 142 -27.39 -12.27 11.64
N GLU A 143 -28.50 -12.83 12.13
CA GLU A 143 -29.28 -12.26 13.24
C GLU A 143 -28.47 -12.18 14.55
N ALA A 144 -27.72 -13.23 14.87
CA ALA A 144 -26.89 -13.28 16.08
C ALA A 144 -25.81 -12.17 16.09
N THR A 145 -25.28 -11.84 14.91
CA THR A 145 -24.29 -10.78 14.75
C THR A 145 -24.93 -9.40 14.87
N ALA A 146 -26.13 -9.21 14.29
CA ALA A 146 -26.89 -7.98 14.44
C ALA A 146 -27.23 -7.69 15.92
N GLU A 147 -27.64 -8.71 16.68
CA GLU A 147 -27.93 -8.55 18.10
C GLU A 147 -26.68 -8.17 18.90
N LYS A 148 -25.53 -8.82 18.62
CA LYS A 148 -24.25 -8.41 19.20
C LYS A 148 -23.90 -6.96 18.84
N ALA A 149 -24.07 -6.55 17.59
CA ALA A 149 -23.76 -5.19 17.15
C ALA A 149 -24.60 -4.12 17.86
N ARG A 150 -25.85 -4.41 18.24
CA ARG A 150 -26.67 -3.49 19.07
C ARG A 150 -26.03 -3.19 20.42
N THR A 151 -25.36 -4.17 21.04
CA THR A 151 -24.65 -3.95 22.31
C THR A 151 -23.50 -2.96 22.18
N LEU A 152 -22.86 -2.89 21.02
CA LEU A 152 -21.82 -1.91 20.72
C LEU A 152 -22.40 -0.49 20.65
N VAL A 153 -23.59 -0.30 20.06
CA VAL A 153 -24.24 1.01 19.97
C VAL A 153 -24.38 1.64 21.37
N ALA A 154 -24.80 0.85 22.36
CA ALA A 154 -24.96 1.31 23.73
C ALA A 154 -23.63 1.61 24.46
N HIS A 155 -22.51 1.04 23.99
CA HIS A 155 -21.20 1.14 24.66
C HIS A 155 -20.09 1.64 23.73
N MET A 156 -20.45 2.41 22.70
CA MET A 156 -19.50 2.90 21.71
C MET A 156 -18.41 3.72 22.40
N PRO A 157 -17.11 3.40 22.19
CA PRO A 157 -16.03 4.15 22.81
C PRO A 157 -16.07 5.65 22.47
N VAL A 158 -16.00 6.51 23.48
CA VAL A 158 -16.16 7.97 23.35
C VAL A 158 -14.82 8.74 23.44
N ARG A 159 -13.69 8.07 23.25
CA ARG A 159 -12.35 8.70 23.33
C ARG A 159 -11.49 8.27 22.15
N PRO A 160 -11.75 8.79 20.94
CA PRO A 160 -11.03 8.36 19.73
C PRO A 160 -9.57 8.79 19.76
N VAL A 161 -9.25 9.93 20.38
CA VAL A 161 -7.91 10.51 20.41
C VAL A 161 -7.40 10.70 21.84
N HIS A 162 -6.14 10.33 22.05
CA HIS A 162 -5.41 10.51 23.32
C HIS A 162 -3.99 11.07 23.10
N SER A 163 -3.57 11.13 21.84
CA SER A 163 -2.29 11.70 21.41
C SER A 163 -2.49 12.69 20.28
N VAL A 164 -1.54 13.62 20.19
CA VAL A 164 -1.49 14.66 19.16
C VAL A 164 -0.09 14.77 18.57
N THR A 165 -0.01 14.99 17.28
CA THR A 165 1.22 15.30 16.56
C THR A 165 1.21 16.76 16.17
N LEU A 166 2.22 17.51 16.61
CA LEU A 166 2.50 18.83 16.08
C LEU A 166 3.29 18.65 14.78
N SER A 167 2.68 19.05 13.66
CA SER A 167 3.36 19.13 12.37
C SER A 167 4.11 20.47 12.28
N THR A 168 5.45 20.43 12.28
CA THR A 168 6.26 21.65 12.14
C THR A 168 6.26 22.10 10.68
N MET A 169 5.89 23.35 10.44
CA MET A 169 6.04 23.97 9.12
C MET A 169 7.49 24.30 8.85
N HIS A 170 7.86 24.35 7.57
CA HIS A 170 9.15 24.92 7.17
C HIS A 170 9.29 26.37 7.66
N GLY A 171 10.46 26.70 8.19
CA GLY A 171 10.77 28.01 8.78
C GLY A 171 10.11 28.32 10.13
N CYS A 172 9.41 27.38 10.78
CA CYS A 172 8.80 27.63 12.09
C CYS A 172 9.87 27.78 13.19
N PRO A 173 9.90 28.89 13.97
CA PRO A 173 10.92 29.10 14.99
C PRO A 173 10.92 28.02 16.08
N PRO A 174 12.08 27.58 16.59
CA PRO A 174 12.17 26.56 17.64
C PRO A 174 11.36 26.92 18.89
N SER A 175 11.37 28.19 19.29
CA SER A 175 10.63 28.68 20.45
C SER A 175 9.11 28.56 20.28
N GLU A 176 8.60 28.69 19.05
CA GLU A 176 7.17 28.56 18.77
C GLU A 176 6.74 27.09 18.85
N ILE A 177 7.56 26.19 18.27
CA ILE A 177 7.36 24.73 18.37
C ILE A 177 7.33 24.29 19.84
N GLU A 178 8.27 24.80 20.66
CA GLU A 178 8.30 24.46 22.09
C GLU A 178 7.08 24.98 22.85
N LYS A 179 6.64 26.23 22.60
CA LYS A 179 5.43 26.78 23.23
C LYS A 179 4.19 25.94 22.92
N ILE A 180 4.02 25.54 21.65
CA ILE A 180 2.90 24.69 21.25
C ILE A 180 3.01 23.31 21.89
N GLY A 181 4.20 22.70 21.89
CA GLY A 181 4.43 21.41 22.54
C GLY A 181 4.07 21.45 24.03
N ARG A 182 4.52 22.49 24.75
CA ARG A 182 4.16 22.73 26.15
C ARG A 182 2.66 22.92 26.33
N TYR A 183 2.00 23.73 25.51
CA TYR A 183 0.55 23.90 25.55
C TYR A 183 -0.20 22.56 25.45
N LEU A 184 0.15 21.74 24.47
CA LEU A 184 -0.50 20.45 24.22
C LEU A 184 -0.31 19.45 25.38
N ILE A 185 0.86 19.49 26.02
CA ILE A 185 1.20 18.62 27.15
C ILE A 185 0.59 19.14 28.46
N GLU A 186 0.81 20.41 28.77
CA GLU A 186 0.58 21.01 30.08
C GLU A 186 -0.85 21.47 30.28
N GLU A 187 -1.42 22.15 29.29
CA GLU A 187 -2.78 22.69 29.36
C GLU A 187 -3.79 21.68 28.82
N LYS A 188 -3.47 21.01 27.70
CA LYS A 188 -4.37 20.05 27.06
C LYS A 188 -4.21 18.61 27.57
N GLY A 189 -3.09 18.24 28.18
CA GLY A 189 -2.91 16.91 28.76
C GLY A 189 -2.79 15.78 27.75
N PHE A 190 -2.35 16.05 26.53
CA PHE A 190 -2.11 15.01 25.51
C PHE A 190 -0.73 14.34 25.66
N ASP A 191 -0.65 13.09 25.19
CA ASP A 191 0.63 12.55 24.74
C ASP A 191 1.00 13.20 23.41
N THR A 192 2.24 13.67 23.27
CA THR A 192 2.60 14.56 22.17
C THR A 192 3.76 14.03 21.35
N TYR A 193 3.62 14.09 20.02
CA TYR A 193 4.70 13.91 19.06
C TYR A 193 5.06 15.25 18.41
N ILE A 194 6.34 15.51 18.20
CA ILE A 194 6.79 16.57 17.27
C ILE A 194 7.24 15.90 15.98
N LYS A 195 6.59 16.23 14.87
CA LYS A 195 6.98 15.76 13.55
C LYS A 195 8.04 16.67 12.99
N LEU A 196 9.24 16.15 12.77
CA LEU A 196 10.40 16.92 12.35
C LEU A 196 10.62 16.81 10.84
N ASN A 197 11.28 17.83 10.28
CA ASN A 197 11.60 17.90 8.86
C ASN A 197 12.91 17.16 8.54
N PRO A 198 13.02 16.57 7.33
CA PRO A 198 14.24 15.89 6.88
C PRO A 198 15.44 16.83 6.68
N THR A 199 15.19 18.14 6.62
CA THR A 199 16.21 19.20 6.55
C THR A 199 17.20 19.16 7.71
N LEU A 200 16.82 18.60 8.86
CA LEU A 200 17.70 18.41 10.02
C LEU A 200 18.96 17.57 9.72
N LEU A 201 18.97 16.76 8.67
CA LEU A 201 20.16 16.00 8.26
C LEU A 201 21.29 16.92 7.75
N GLY A 202 20.94 18.14 7.32
CA GLY A 202 21.85 19.06 6.66
C GLY A 202 21.88 18.89 5.14
N PHE A 203 22.06 20.01 4.43
CA PHE A 203 21.99 20.08 2.97
C PHE A 203 23.00 19.15 2.29
N ASP A 204 24.27 19.22 2.69
CA ASP A 204 25.35 18.51 2.00
C ASP A 204 25.19 17.00 2.06
N LYS A 205 24.75 16.48 3.22
CA LYS A 205 24.49 15.05 3.39
C LYS A 205 23.25 14.61 2.61
N ALA A 206 22.16 15.37 2.67
CA ALA A 206 20.95 15.07 1.89
C ALA A 206 21.23 15.09 0.36
N ARG A 207 21.97 16.09 -0.12
CA ARG A 207 22.38 16.19 -1.53
C ARG A 207 23.26 15.02 -1.96
N SER A 208 24.27 14.66 -1.15
CA SER A 208 25.15 13.53 -1.42
C SER A 208 24.41 12.20 -1.52
N ILE A 209 23.40 11.98 -0.66
CA ILE A 209 22.56 10.77 -0.70
C ILE A 209 21.78 10.70 -2.02
N LEU A 210 21.12 11.81 -2.39
CA LEU A 210 20.35 11.87 -3.63
C LEU A 210 21.23 11.63 -4.86
N ASP A 211 22.43 12.23 -4.89
CA ASP A 211 23.37 12.08 -6.01
C ASP A 211 23.88 10.65 -6.15
N ARG A 212 24.22 9.99 -5.03
CA ARG A 212 24.68 8.58 -5.01
C ARG A 212 23.61 7.63 -5.55
N LEU A 213 22.34 7.92 -5.28
CA LEU A 213 21.20 7.11 -5.70
C LEU A 213 20.61 7.52 -7.06
N GLY A 214 21.22 8.49 -7.76
CA GLY A 214 20.85 8.91 -9.11
C GLY A 214 19.69 9.92 -9.19
N TRP A 215 19.25 10.50 -8.06
CA TRP A 215 18.17 11.49 -7.97
C TRP A 215 18.64 12.91 -8.32
N LYS A 216 19.19 13.08 -9.52
CA LYS A 216 19.75 14.37 -10.00
C LYS A 216 18.68 15.40 -10.36
N ASP A 217 17.47 14.92 -10.66
CA ASP A 217 16.29 15.71 -10.99
C ASP A 217 15.63 16.37 -9.76
N ILE A 218 15.94 15.90 -8.56
CA ILE A 218 15.40 16.43 -7.32
C ILE A 218 16.24 17.62 -6.85
N ALA A 219 15.87 18.82 -7.28
CA ALA A 219 16.59 20.05 -6.92
C ALA A 219 16.16 20.58 -5.53
N ILE A 220 17.02 20.38 -4.52
CA ILE A 220 16.86 20.95 -3.17
C ILE A 220 17.63 22.27 -3.03
N LYS A 221 17.17 23.17 -2.17
CA LYS A 221 17.78 24.50 -1.94
C LYS A 221 18.48 24.53 -0.58
N ARG A 222 19.67 25.13 -0.49
CA ARG A 222 20.42 25.20 0.78
C ARG A 222 19.71 26.09 1.79
N GLU A 223 19.11 27.16 1.31
CA GLU A 223 18.34 28.13 2.08
C GLU A 223 17.24 27.43 2.88
N SER A 224 16.52 26.46 2.29
CA SER A 224 15.47 25.70 2.98
C SER A 224 15.99 24.91 4.19
N PHE A 225 17.26 24.51 4.21
CA PHE A 225 17.87 23.80 5.32
C PHE A 225 18.36 24.76 6.41
N GLU A 226 18.81 25.95 6.02
CA GLU A 226 19.34 26.98 6.93
C GLU A 226 18.22 27.76 7.66
N HIS A 227 17.05 27.91 7.03
CA HIS A 227 15.89 28.59 7.62
C HIS A 227 15.06 27.67 8.54
N ASP A 228 15.15 26.36 8.36
CA ASP A 228 14.43 25.38 9.16
C ASP A 228 15.02 25.21 10.57
N LEU A 229 14.34 24.43 11.41
CA LEU A 229 14.86 24.01 12.72
C LEU A 229 16.26 23.36 12.54
N GLN A 230 17.24 23.84 13.30
CA GLN A 230 18.61 23.31 13.25
C GLN A 230 18.80 22.12 14.20
N PHE A 231 19.77 21.26 13.90
CA PHE A 231 19.95 19.98 14.62
C PHE A 231 20.16 20.16 16.13
N ALA A 232 21.02 21.09 16.55
CA ALA A 232 21.28 21.35 17.96
C ALA A 232 20.03 21.86 18.70
N ASP A 233 19.27 22.76 18.07
CA ASP A 233 18.01 23.30 18.63
C ASP A 233 16.94 22.21 18.72
N ALA A 234 16.86 21.32 17.73
CA ALA A 234 15.97 20.16 17.79
C ALA A 234 16.27 19.27 18.99
N LEU A 235 17.56 18.96 19.25
CA LEU A 235 17.96 18.17 20.42
C LEU A 235 17.59 18.84 21.74
N ALA A 236 17.81 20.15 21.85
CA ALA A 236 17.43 20.94 23.04
C ALA A 236 15.91 20.92 23.26
N LEU A 237 15.13 21.16 22.20
CA LEU A 237 13.68 21.14 22.22
C LEU A 237 13.13 19.77 22.63
N ILE A 238 13.68 18.69 22.07
CA ILE A 238 13.30 17.31 22.40
C ILE A 238 13.51 17.03 23.89
N LYS A 239 14.66 17.43 24.45
CA LYS A 239 14.96 17.26 25.87
C LYS A 239 13.99 18.05 26.74
N SER A 240 13.73 19.32 26.41
CA SER A 240 12.82 20.19 27.15
C SER A 240 11.38 19.66 27.19
N LEU A 241 10.82 19.28 26.03
CA LEU A 241 9.45 18.78 25.95
C LEU A 241 9.30 17.40 26.60
N ARG A 242 10.33 16.55 26.53
CA ARG A 242 10.34 15.26 27.23
C ARG A 242 10.29 15.45 28.75
N GLN A 243 11.11 16.34 29.30
CA GLN A 243 11.07 16.68 30.73
C GLN A 243 9.71 17.23 31.14
N THR A 244 9.14 18.10 30.31
CA THR A 244 7.79 18.66 30.52
C THR A 244 6.72 17.57 30.54
N ALA A 245 6.75 16.65 29.59
CA ALA A 245 5.82 15.52 29.53
C ALA A 245 5.95 14.61 30.75
N LEU A 246 7.18 14.26 31.13
CA LEU A 246 7.45 13.44 32.30
C LEU A 246 6.89 14.09 33.59
N ALA A 247 7.10 15.40 33.76
CA ALA A 247 6.59 16.15 34.90
C ALA A 247 5.05 16.18 34.99
N ARG A 248 4.34 15.97 33.87
CA ARG A 248 2.87 15.92 33.79
C ARG A 248 2.30 14.50 33.67
N GLY A 249 3.14 13.47 33.80
CA GLY A 249 2.74 12.07 33.60
C GLY A 249 2.24 11.79 32.18
N ARG A 250 2.80 12.49 31.18
CA ARG A 250 2.50 12.35 29.75
C ARG A 250 3.68 11.71 29.01
N ARG A 251 3.40 11.20 27.82
CA ARG A 251 4.40 10.63 26.91
C ARG A 251 4.78 11.66 25.85
N PHE A 252 6.06 11.68 25.52
CA PHE A 252 6.61 12.49 24.45
C PHE A 252 7.40 11.62 23.48
N GLY A 253 7.24 11.89 22.19
CA GLY A 253 8.00 11.25 21.12
C GLY A 253 8.32 12.23 20.00
N ILE A 254 9.14 11.77 19.06
CA ILE A 254 9.33 12.48 17.80
C ILE A 254 8.79 11.64 16.65
N LYS A 255 8.53 12.30 15.53
CA LYS A 255 8.10 11.64 14.31
C LYS A 255 9.01 12.02 13.14
N LEU A 256 9.56 11.01 12.47
CA LEU A 256 10.49 11.17 11.35
C LEU A 256 9.91 10.58 10.05
N SER A 257 9.68 11.35 9.00
CA SER A 257 9.79 12.81 8.93
C SER A 257 8.59 13.39 8.18
N ASN A 258 8.54 14.71 8.14
CA ASN A 258 7.80 15.41 7.11
C ASN A 258 8.42 15.17 5.73
N THR A 259 7.77 15.72 4.71
CA THR A 259 8.27 15.74 3.33
C THR A 259 9.49 16.65 3.17
N LEU A 260 10.27 16.45 2.10
CA LEU A 260 11.43 17.28 1.77
C LEU A 260 11.07 18.27 0.66
N ALA A 261 11.21 19.57 0.93
CA ALA A 261 10.97 20.62 -0.07
C ALA A 261 11.99 20.53 -1.23
N ASN A 262 11.50 20.63 -2.46
CA ASN A 262 12.31 20.68 -3.67
C ASN A 262 11.64 21.54 -4.75
N ALA A 263 12.42 21.99 -5.73
CA ALA A 263 11.92 22.80 -6.83
C ALA A 263 10.86 22.02 -7.64
N ASN A 264 9.83 22.76 -8.07
CA ASN A 264 8.83 22.29 -9.02
C ASN A 264 9.00 23.04 -10.35
N ASP A 265 8.98 22.30 -11.45
CA ASP A 265 9.11 22.86 -12.80
C ASP A 265 7.76 23.36 -13.37
N GLY A 266 6.66 23.08 -12.69
CA GLY A 266 5.32 23.46 -13.11
C GLY A 266 4.72 22.56 -14.21
N ALA A 267 5.43 21.51 -14.65
CA ALA A 267 5.00 20.70 -15.79
C ALA A 267 3.85 19.75 -15.43
N THR A 268 3.86 19.21 -14.21
CA THR A 268 2.83 18.27 -13.72
C THR A 268 2.01 18.86 -12.58
N LEU A 269 2.68 19.45 -11.59
CA LEU A 269 2.05 20.06 -10.42
C LEU A 269 2.12 21.59 -10.53
N PRO A 270 1.15 22.34 -9.98
CA PRO A 270 1.17 23.81 -9.98
C PRO A 270 2.26 24.40 -9.06
N GLY A 271 2.60 25.67 -9.23
CA GLY A 271 3.54 26.39 -8.37
C GLY A 271 5.03 26.07 -8.59
N ALA A 272 5.91 26.76 -7.87
CA ALA A 272 7.38 26.67 -8.04
C ALA A 272 8.08 25.75 -7.02
N GLU A 273 7.34 25.24 -6.05
CA GLU A 273 7.85 24.36 -4.99
C GLU A 273 6.92 23.17 -4.79
N ARG A 274 7.51 22.02 -4.47
CA ARG A 274 6.82 20.77 -4.16
C ARG A 274 7.55 20.04 -3.05
N TYR A 275 6.91 18.98 -2.55
CA TYR A 275 7.34 18.28 -1.35
C TYR A 275 7.48 16.78 -1.63
N MET A 276 8.72 16.31 -1.59
CA MET A 276 9.10 14.93 -1.88
C MET A 276 8.84 13.99 -0.69
N SER A 277 8.39 12.79 -1.01
CA SER A 277 8.07 11.66 -0.12
C SER A 277 8.34 10.33 -0.82
N GLY A 278 8.13 9.20 -0.12
CA GLY A 278 8.30 7.87 -0.69
C GLY A 278 9.75 7.38 -0.70
N ARG A 279 10.10 6.52 -1.65
CA ARG A 279 11.37 5.75 -1.62
C ARG A 279 12.63 6.62 -1.66
N ALA A 280 12.60 7.75 -2.37
CA ALA A 280 13.72 8.70 -2.42
C ALA A 280 13.98 9.39 -1.07
N LEU A 281 12.95 9.51 -0.22
CA LEU A 281 13.06 10.12 1.11
C LEU A 281 13.64 9.16 2.16
N PHE A 282 13.47 7.85 1.98
CA PHE A 282 13.86 6.85 2.98
C PHE A 282 15.34 6.95 3.42
N PRO A 283 16.33 6.97 2.49
CA PRO A 283 17.74 7.01 2.88
C PRO A 283 18.14 8.29 3.65
N ILE A 284 17.47 9.41 3.36
CA ILE A 284 17.64 10.68 4.09
C ILE A 284 17.06 10.54 5.51
N THR A 285 15.80 10.12 5.62
CA THR A 285 15.11 10.05 6.91
C THR A 285 15.72 9.00 7.84
N ILE A 286 16.17 7.86 7.33
CA ILE A 286 16.83 6.84 8.16
C ILE A 286 18.21 7.30 8.64
N SER A 287 18.97 8.02 7.79
CA SER A 287 20.24 8.65 8.20
C SER A 287 20.04 9.69 9.30
N LEU A 288 18.92 10.42 9.24
CA LEU A 288 18.54 11.38 10.30
C LEU A 288 18.13 10.65 11.58
N ALA A 289 17.38 9.56 11.48
CA ALA A 289 17.01 8.74 12.62
C ALA A 289 18.25 8.19 13.36
N ALA A 290 19.24 7.68 12.60
CA ALA A 290 20.51 7.24 13.15
C ALA A 290 21.26 8.37 13.89
N ALA A 291 21.37 9.54 13.26
CA ALA A 291 22.02 10.70 13.87
C ALA A 291 21.34 11.15 15.18
N ILE A 292 20.00 11.16 15.22
CA ILE A 292 19.24 11.50 16.43
C ILE A 292 19.42 10.43 17.51
N ALA A 293 19.39 9.14 17.15
CA ALA A 293 19.56 8.04 18.09
C ALA A 293 20.94 8.08 18.77
N HIS A 294 22.00 8.39 18.05
CA HIS A 294 23.34 8.61 18.61
C HIS A 294 23.42 9.83 19.53
N ALA A 295 22.71 10.91 19.19
CA ALA A 295 22.71 12.14 19.98
C ALA A 295 21.86 12.02 21.28
N LEU A 296 20.95 11.04 21.37
CA LEU A 296 20.03 10.83 22.49
C LEU A 296 19.98 9.34 22.96
N PRO A 297 21.10 8.75 23.40
CA PRO A 297 21.22 7.29 23.62
C PRO A 297 20.54 6.79 24.90
N GLU A 298 20.52 7.58 25.98
CA GLU A 298 20.07 7.12 27.32
C GLU A 298 18.56 7.24 27.55
N GLU A 299 17.84 7.89 26.63
CA GLU A 299 16.45 8.29 26.85
C GLU A 299 15.55 7.75 25.73
N GLY A 300 15.39 6.42 25.68
CA GLY A 300 14.52 5.64 24.80
C GLY A 300 13.74 6.48 23.78
N SER A 301 14.42 6.92 22.73
CA SER A 301 13.85 7.84 21.75
C SER A 301 12.71 7.14 21.05
N ARG A 302 11.48 7.43 21.49
CA ARG A 302 10.25 6.98 20.85
C ARG A 302 10.14 7.70 19.51
N ILE A 303 10.67 7.09 18.46
CA ILE A 303 10.64 7.62 17.10
C ILE A 303 9.53 6.91 16.34
N SER A 304 8.40 7.62 16.16
CA SER A 304 7.41 7.27 15.13
C SER A 304 8.02 7.53 13.75
N TYR A 305 7.79 6.63 12.78
CA TYR A 305 8.49 6.71 11.49
C TYR A 305 7.54 6.69 10.29
N CYS A 306 7.82 7.52 9.29
CA CYS A 306 7.00 7.80 8.11
C CYS A 306 7.80 8.01 6.82
N GLY A 307 9.10 8.30 6.89
CA GLY A 307 9.91 8.63 5.72
C GLY A 307 10.18 7.42 4.83
N GLY A 308 9.30 7.17 3.84
CA GLY A 308 9.51 6.14 2.82
C GLY A 308 9.36 4.69 3.32
N VAL A 309 8.43 4.45 4.24
CA VAL A 309 8.07 3.10 4.69
C VAL A 309 7.46 2.29 3.55
N SER A 310 7.88 1.03 3.40
CA SER A 310 7.35 0.05 2.45
C SER A 310 7.52 -1.37 3.01
N ALA A 311 7.06 -2.38 2.27
CA ALA A 311 7.26 -3.78 2.67
C ALA A 311 8.75 -4.16 2.72
N PHE A 312 9.61 -3.51 1.93
CA PHE A 312 11.04 -3.81 1.87
C PHE A 312 11.84 -3.41 3.11
N ASN A 313 11.31 -2.50 3.94
CA ASN A 313 12.02 -1.98 5.11
C ASN A 313 11.22 -2.03 6.42
N ALA A 314 9.93 -2.40 6.39
CA ALA A 314 9.09 -2.40 7.59
C ALA A 314 9.65 -3.27 8.72
N ALA A 315 10.13 -4.48 8.40
CA ALA A 315 10.71 -5.38 9.39
C ALA A 315 12.01 -4.80 10.00
N ASP A 316 12.90 -4.28 9.17
CA ASP A 316 14.18 -3.70 9.60
C ASP A 316 13.97 -2.44 10.45
N LEU A 317 13.00 -1.60 10.09
CA LEU A 317 12.61 -0.41 10.87
C LEU A 317 12.12 -0.79 12.28
N ILE A 318 11.25 -1.81 12.40
CA ILE A 318 10.77 -2.29 13.70
C ILE A 318 11.94 -2.86 14.52
N ARG A 319 12.82 -3.67 13.92
CA ARG A 319 13.99 -4.24 14.60
C ARG A 319 14.97 -3.17 15.09
N ALA A 320 15.10 -2.07 14.35
CA ALA A 320 15.92 -0.92 14.74
C ALA A 320 15.26 -0.04 15.82
N GLY A 321 14.09 -0.43 16.34
CA GLY A 321 13.40 0.26 17.42
C GLY A 321 12.54 1.45 16.98
N LEU A 322 12.25 1.58 15.68
CA LEU A 322 11.37 2.62 15.15
C LEU A 322 9.92 2.15 15.17
N GLY A 323 9.00 3.01 15.59
CA GLY A 323 7.59 2.68 15.67
C GLY A 323 6.77 3.70 16.46
N PRO A 324 5.46 3.83 16.16
CA PRO A 324 4.73 3.14 15.10
C PRO A 324 5.14 3.59 13.69
N LEU A 325 4.93 2.70 12.71
CA LEU A 325 5.18 3.01 11.29
C LEU A 325 3.90 3.54 10.63
N THR A 326 4.01 4.65 9.91
CA THR A 326 2.90 5.25 9.16
C THR A 326 3.29 5.49 7.72
N ILE A 327 2.34 5.35 6.79
CA ILE A 327 2.60 5.37 5.34
C ILE A 327 1.62 6.32 4.65
N ALA A 328 2.08 7.02 3.62
CA ALA A 328 1.27 7.82 2.70
C ALA A 328 1.55 7.43 1.24
N THR A 329 2.75 7.69 0.73
CA THR A 329 3.07 7.57 -0.71
C THR A 329 2.83 6.18 -1.27
N ASP A 330 3.23 5.12 -0.57
CA ASP A 330 3.18 3.76 -1.11
C ASP A 330 1.74 3.28 -1.36
N ILE A 331 0.78 3.73 -0.54
CA ILE A 331 -0.64 3.36 -0.67
C ILE A 331 -1.41 4.22 -1.69
N LEU A 332 -0.79 5.24 -2.29
CA LEU A 332 -1.31 5.96 -3.47
C LEU A 332 -1.04 5.22 -4.78
N LYS A 333 -0.19 4.19 -4.74
CA LYS A 333 0.25 3.44 -5.91
C LYS A 333 -0.68 2.24 -6.18
N PRO A 334 -0.64 1.63 -7.39
CA PRO A 334 -1.39 0.40 -7.67
C PRO A 334 -1.38 -0.67 -6.55
N GLY A 335 -2.54 -1.24 -6.28
CA GLY A 335 -2.77 -2.09 -5.10
C GLY A 335 -3.31 -1.33 -3.88
N GLY A 336 -3.14 0.00 -3.84
CA GLY A 336 -3.82 0.89 -2.89
C GLY A 336 -3.66 0.44 -1.43
N TYR A 337 -4.77 0.39 -0.70
CA TYR A 337 -4.79 -0.03 0.70
C TYR A 337 -4.28 -1.45 0.93
N LEU A 338 -4.44 -2.38 -0.03
CA LEU A 338 -4.00 -3.78 0.16
C LEU A 338 -2.49 -3.91 0.38
N ARG A 339 -1.70 -2.91 -0.04
CA ARG A 339 -0.26 -2.85 0.25
C ARG A 339 0.03 -2.78 1.75
N LEU A 340 -0.88 -2.20 2.55
CA LEU A 340 -0.76 -2.19 4.01
C LEU A 340 -0.73 -3.61 4.59
N SER A 341 -1.41 -4.57 3.97
CA SER A 341 -1.49 -5.93 4.52
C SER A 341 -0.14 -6.64 4.50
N HIS A 342 0.69 -6.36 3.50
CA HIS A 342 2.04 -6.89 3.38
C HIS A 342 2.96 -6.18 4.38
N ILE A 343 2.92 -4.85 4.42
CA ILE A 343 3.69 -4.03 5.36
C ILE A 343 3.37 -4.42 6.82
N ALA A 344 2.10 -4.62 7.14
CA ALA A 344 1.65 -5.00 8.47
C ALA A 344 2.15 -6.40 8.86
N ARG A 345 2.22 -7.36 7.91
CA ARG A 345 2.80 -8.69 8.15
C ARG A 345 4.29 -8.62 8.43
N GLU A 346 5.05 -7.88 7.62
CA GLU A 346 6.49 -7.68 7.83
C GLU A 346 6.78 -6.98 9.17
N ALA A 347 6.05 -5.90 9.47
CA ALA A 347 6.19 -5.19 10.74
C ALA A 347 5.80 -6.07 11.93
N ALA A 348 4.67 -6.78 11.87
CA ALA A 348 4.21 -7.63 12.96
C ALA A 348 5.14 -8.83 13.20
N GLY A 349 5.69 -9.42 12.14
CA GLY A 349 6.67 -10.51 12.24
C GLY A 349 8.01 -10.08 12.85
N ALA A 350 8.29 -8.78 12.88
CA ALA A 350 9.50 -8.20 13.47
C ALA A 350 9.30 -7.67 14.91
N LEU A 351 8.07 -7.59 15.41
CA LEU A 351 7.79 -7.09 16.75
C LEU A 351 8.39 -8.03 17.81
N PRO A 352 9.01 -7.50 18.88
CA PRO A 352 9.47 -8.32 19.99
C PRO A 352 8.28 -8.94 20.73
N ILE A 353 8.50 -10.15 21.26
CA ILE A 353 7.53 -10.84 22.11
C ILE A 353 8.28 -11.21 23.42
N PRO A 354 7.94 -10.59 24.58
CA PRO A 354 6.86 -9.62 24.80
C PRO A 354 7.12 -8.25 24.13
N LEU A 355 6.04 -7.47 23.95
CA LEU A 355 6.13 -6.11 23.44
C LEU A 355 6.80 -5.21 24.50
N GLU A 356 8.02 -4.80 24.24
CA GLU A 356 8.74 -3.84 25.07
C GLU A 356 8.64 -2.42 24.50
N PRO A 357 8.64 -1.36 25.33
CA PRO A 357 8.78 0.01 24.85
C PRO A 357 10.06 0.15 24.04
N GLY A 358 9.93 0.35 22.72
CA GLY A 358 11.07 0.43 21.82
C GLY A 358 12.07 1.50 22.27
N SER A 359 13.32 1.08 22.43
CA SER A 359 14.47 1.97 22.36
C SER A 359 15.07 1.82 20.97
N THR A 360 15.46 2.93 20.38
CA THR A 360 16.19 2.91 19.10
C THR A 360 17.52 2.21 19.29
N ASP A 361 17.90 1.40 18.31
CA ASP A 361 19.23 0.80 18.22
C ASP A 361 20.07 1.63 17.22
N PRO A 362 20.99 2.49 17.69
CA PRO A 362 21.78 3.33 16.78
C PRO A 362 22.62 2.51 15.79
N ALA A 363 23.13 1.35 16.19
CA ALA A 363 23.95 0.51 15.32
C ALA A 363 23.10 -0.16 14.23
N ALA A 364 21.90 -0.63 14.56
CA ALA A 364 20.95 -1.13 13.57
C ALA A 364 20.48 -0.03 12.60
N LEU A 365 20.29 1.19 13.10
CA LEU A 365 19.93 2.35 12.27
C LEU A 365 21.06 2.75 11.31
N ASP A 366 22.31 2.75 11.76
CA ASP A 366 23.48 2.97 10.89
C ASP A 366 23.57 1.90 9.80
N ALA A 367 23.45 0.62 10.17
CA ALA A 367 23.49 -0.48 9.22
C ALA A 367 22.37 -0.36 8.17
N LEU A 368 21.15 0.04 8.59
CA LEU A 368 20.04 0.25 7.68
C LEU A 368 20.26 1.46 6.78
N ALA A 369 20.82 2.56 7.30
CA ALA A 369 21.13 3.75 6.52
C ALA A 369 22.19 3.48 5.45
N GLU A 370 23.28 2.79 5.79
CA GLU A 370 24.32 2.42 4.83
C GLU A 370 23.79 1.42 3.79
N ALA A 371 23.01 0.42 4.21
CA ALA A 371 22.39 -0.53 3.29
C ALA A 371 21.46 0.16 2.30
N ALA A 372 20.71 1.19 2.73
CA ALA A 372 19.80 1.93 1.87
C ALA A 372 20.50 2.63 0.69
N LEU A 373 21.80 2.93 0.82
CA LEU A 373 22.58 3.56 -0.25
C LEU A 373 23.00 2.59 -1.35
N GLU A 374 22.97 1.28 -1.07
CA GLU A 374 23.37 0.23 -2.01
C GLU A 374 22.19 -0.53 -2.60
N ARG A 375 21.08 -0.63 -1.86
CA ARG A 375 19.89 -1.37 -2.26
C ARG A 375 19.23 -0.79 -3.52
N PRO A 376 18.86 -1.63 -4.51
CA PRO A 376 18.39 -1.16 -5.81
C PRO A 376 17.04 -0.43 -5.73
N GLU A 377 16.15 -0.79 -4.79
CA GLU A 377 14.83 -0.17 -4.65
C GLU A 377 14.85 1.34 -4.36
N TYR A 378 15.96 1.87 -3.86
CA TYR A 378 16.12 3.30 -3.56
C TYR A 378 16.81 4.09 -4.67
N ARG A 379 17.30 3.42 -5.74
CA ARG A 379 17.95 4.07 -6.89
C ARG A 379 16.91 4.59 -7.89
N LYS A 380 17.13 5.76 -8.50
CA LYS A 380 16.19 6.33 -9.50
C LYS A 380 15.77 5.32 -10.56
N GLU A 381 16.73 4.57 -11.10
CA GLU A 381 16.58 3.58 -12.18
C GLU A 381 15.73 2.35 -11.84
N TRP A 382 15.39 2.13 -10.57
CA TRP A 382 14.60 0.96 -10.14
C TRP A 382 13.26 0.84 -10.87
N LYS A 383 12.58 1.98 -11.05
CA LYS A 383 11.31 2.02 -11.77
C LYS A 383 11.57 1.92 -13.27
N ALA A 384 11.12 0.82 -13.86
CA ALA A 384 11.44 0.43 -15.23
C ALA A 384 10.27 0.59 -16.22
N GLY A 385 9.48 1.67 -16.12
CA GLY A 385 8.47 1.99 -17.14
C GLY A 385 7.22 2.65 -16.60
N LYS A 386 6.20 2.72 -17.48
CA LYS A 386 4.86 3.18 -17.17
C LYS A 386 3.86 2.29 -17.87
N VAL A 387 2.89 1.75 -17.13
CA VAL A 387 1.83 0.92 -17.71
C VAL A 387 0.53 1.69 -17.74
N THR A 388 -0.16 1.62 -18.90
CA THR A 388 -1.48 2.20 -19.05
C THR A 388 -2.39 1.24 -19.81
N ILE A 389 -3.68 1.25 -19.48
CA ILE A 389 -4.71 0.58 -20.26
C ILE A 389 -5.55 1.67 -20.92
N LYS A 390 -5.91 1.48 -22.19
CA LYS A 390 -6.91 2.32 -22.86
C LYS A 390 -8.29 1.93 -22.35
N GLY A 391 -8.82 2.69 -21.39
CA GLY A 391 -10.16 2.48 -20.83
C GLY A 391 -10.52 3.57 -19.82
N SER A 392 -11.81 3.73 -19.52
CA SER A 392 -12.26 4.56 -18.40
C SER A 392 -12.12 3.78 -17.10
N LEU A 393 -11.72 4.47 -16.02
CA LEU A 393 -11.73 3.90 -14.67
C LEU A 393 -13.17 3.85 -14.15
N PRO A 394 -13.75 2.66 -13.89
CA PRO A 394 -15.03 2.56 -13.21
C PRO A 394 -14.86 2.90 -11.72
N LEU A 395 -15.94 3.34 -11.08
CA LEU A 395 -15.94 3.80 -9.68
C LEU A 395 -15.42 2.75 -8.67
N TYR A 396 -15.61 1.46 -8.94
CA TYR A 396 -15.34 0.37 -7.98
C TYR A 396 -14.43 -0.75 -8.52
N ASP A 397 -13.93 -0.62 -9.75
CA ASP A 397 -13.13 -1.66 -10.39
C ASP A 397 -11.83 -1.08 -10.95
N CYS A 398 -10.92 -0.75 -10.03
CA CYS A 398 -9.55 -0.34 -10.36
C CYS A 398 -8.62 -1.54 -10.64
N PHE A 399 -9.16 -2.76 -10.78
CA PHE A 399 -8.42 -4.02 -10.84
C PHE A 399 -8.28 -4.58 -12.25
N ALA A 400 -8.37 -3.74 -13.28
CA ALA A 400 -8.02 -4.16 -14.63
C ALA A 400 -6.55 -4.61 -14.65
N ALA A 401 -6.31 -5.90 -14.94
CA ALA A 401 -4.97 -6.46 -15.04
C ALA A 401 -4.46 -6.22 -16.47
N PRO A 402 -3.51 -5.29 -16.71
CA PRO A 402 -3.13 -4.93 -18.07
C PRO A 402 -2.49 -6.10 -18.82
N CYS A 403 -1.85 -7.02 -18.09
CA CYS A 403 -1.31 -8.27 -18.63
C CYS A 403 -2.39 -9.22 -19.20
N VAL A 404 -3.63 -9.15 -18.71
CA VAL A 404 -4.76 -9.93 -19.26
C VAL A 404 -5.19 -9.31 -20.59
N HIS A 405 -5.39 -7.99 -20.63
CA HIS A 405 -5.78 -7.26 -21.85
C HIS A 405 -4.73 -7.34 -22.97
N ALA A 406 -3.45 -7.35 -22.61
CA ALA A 406 -2.35 -7.47 -23.56
C ALA A 406 -2.19 -8.89 -24.12
N CYS A 407 -2.73 -9.90 -23.42
CA CYS A 407 -2.61 -11.29 -23.85
C CYS A 407 -3.63 -11.59 -24.98
N PRO A 408 -3.21 -12.12 -26.15
CA PRO A 408 -4.12 -12.41 -27.26
C PRO A 408 -5.27 -13.38 -26.91
N VAL A 409 -5.08 -14.23 -25.89
CA VAL A 409 -6.09 -15.19 -25.42
C VAL A 409 -6.76 -14.76 -24.11
N ASN A 410 -6.55 -13.51 -23.67
CA ASN A 410 -7.06 -12.99 -22.39
C ASN A 410 -6.75 -13.91 -21.19
N GLN A 411 -5.56 -14.51 -21.21
CA GLN A 411 -5.14 -15.45 -20.17
C GLN A 411 -5.26 -14.78 -18.79
N LYS A 412 -5.84 -15.49 -17.81
CA LYS A 412 -6.02 -15.02 -16.43
C LYS A 412 -4.70 -15.02 -15.63
N VAL A 413 -3.76 -14.16 -16.07
CA VAL A 413 -2.39 -14.05 -15.52
C VAL A 413 -2.35 -13.89 -14.00
N PRO A 414 -3.07 -12.95 -13.38
CA PRO A 414 -3.02 -12.78 -11.93
C PRO A 414 -3.46 -14.03 -11.17
N ALA A 415 -4.45 -14.77 -11.68
CA ALA A 415 -5.03 -15.91 -10.99
C ALA A 415 -4.06 -17.10 -10.90
N TYR A 416 -3.42 -17.50 -12.01
CA TYR A 416 -2.46 -18.60 -11.95
C TYR A 416 -1.14 -18.21 -11.27
N ILE A 417 -0.72 -16.93 -11.34
CA ILE A 417 0.44 -16.45 -10.58
C ILE A 417 0.17 -16.53 -9.09
N ALA A 418 -1.02 -16.10 -8.64
CA ALA A 418 -1.40 -16.19 -7.23
C ALA A 418 -1.47 -17.65 -6.76
N ALA A 419 -2.09 -18.55 -7.54
CA ALA A 419 -2.15 -19.97 -7.22
C ALA A 419 -0.75 -20.60 -7.14
N GLN A 420 0.11 -20.32 -8.13
CA GLN A 420 1.47 -20.85 -8.13
C GLN A 420 2.31 -20.29 -6.98
N GLY A 421 2.17 -19.00 -6.66
CA GLY A 421 2.81 -18.38 -5.50
C GLY A 421 2.34 -18.96 -4.15
N ALA A 422 1.13 -19.50 -4.09
CA ALA A 422 0.60 -20.23 -2.94
C ALA A 422 0.99 -21.73 -2.92
N GLY A 423 1.80 -22.20 -3.88
CA GLY A 423 2.17 -23.62 -4.01
C GLY A 423 1.05 -24.51 -4.57
N LEU A 424 -0.02 -23.93 -5.10
CA LEU A 424 -1.18 -24.63 -5.64
C LEU A 424 -1.02 -24.87 -7.16
N SER A 425 -0.02 -25.66 -7.54
CA SER A 425 0.34 -25.86 -8.95
C SER A 425 -0.78 -26.44 -9.80
N ASP A 426 -1.55 -27.39 -9.26
CA ASP A 426 -2.71 -27.97 -9.95
C ASP A 426 -3.76 -26.90 -10.28
N GLN A 427 -4.06 -26.03 -9.33
CA GLN A 427 -5.00 -24.92 -9.53
C GLN A 427 -4.45 -23.88 -10.52
N ALA A 428 -3.14 -23.61 -10.48
CA ALA A 428 -2.49 -22.72 -11.43
C ALA A 428 -2.58 -23.29 -12.86
N LEU A 429 -2.27 -24.59 -13.04
CA LEU A 429 -2.37 -25.27 -14.32
C LEU A 429 -3.81 -25.31 -14.82
N ALA A 430 -4.79 -25.63 -13.97
CA ALA A 430 -6.20 -25.65 -14.35
C ALA A 430 -6.66 -24.27 -14.84
N THR A 431 -6.21 -23.20 -14.18
CA THR A 431 -6.48 -21.81 -14.59
C THR A 431 -5.84 -21.49 -15.94
N ILE A 432 -4.64 -22.02 -16.22
CA ILE A 432 -3.98 -21.84 -17.51
C ILE A 432 -4.77 -22.56 -18.62
N LEU A 433 -5.10 -23.82 -18.40
CA LEU A 433 -5.80 -24.68 -19.35
C LEU A 433 -7.24 -24.23 -19.64
N SER A 434 -7.85 -23.40 -18.79
CA SER A 434 -9.18 -22.84 -19.06
C SER A 434 -9.18 -21.88 -20.23
N ASP A 435 -8.06 -21.20 -20.47
CA ASP A 435 -7.94 -20.20 -21.55
C ASP A 435 -6.98 -20.66 -22.66
N ASN A 436 -6.05 -21.59 -22.37
CA ASN A 436 -5.00 -22.00 -23.29
C ASN A 436 -4.50 -23.44 -23.01
N PRO A 437 -4.73 -24.39 -23.92
CA PRO A 437 -4.36 -25.79 -23.72
C PRO A 437 -2.89 -26.13 -24.02
N LEU A 438 -2.13 -25.16 -24.54
CA LEU A 438 -0.74 -25.36 -24.95
C LEU A 438 0.21 -24.71 -23.94
N ALA A 439 0.07 -25.13 -22.68
CA ALA A 439 0.75 -24.52 -21.55
C ALA A 439 2.27 -24.65 -21.64
N HIS A 440 2.79 -25.81 -22.07
CA HIS A 440 4.23 -26.05 -22.19
C HIS A 440 4.81 -25.33 -23.41
N ILE A 441 4.12 -25.38 -24.56
CA ILE A 441 4.52 -24.66 -25.78
C ILE A 441 4.55 -23.15 -25.51
N THR A 442 3.48 -22.58 -24.95
CA THR A 442 3.43 -21.15 -24.67
C THR A 442 4.27 -20.73 -23.47
N GLY A 443 4.51 -21.62 -22.50
CA GLY A 443 5.48 -21.42 -21.43
C GLY A 443 6.93 -21.38 -21.93
N THR A 444 7.20 -21.89 -23.13
CA THR A 444 8.55 -21.93 -23.70
C THR A 444 8.76 -20.89 -24.81
N LEU A 445 7.81 -20.79 -25.75
CA LEU A 445 7.98 -20.06 -27.00
C LEU A 445 7.26 -18.71 -27.06
N CYS A 446 6.35 -18.41 -26.13
CA CYS A 446 5.60 -17.15 -26.16
C CYS A 446 6.54 -15.93 -26.10
N ASP A 447 6.21 -14.93 -26.90
CA ASP A 447 6.81 -13.59 -26.95
C ASP A 447 6.40 -12.69 -25.77
N HIS A 448 5.53 -13.19 -24.89
CA HIS A 448 5.25 -12.66 -23.56
C HIS A 448 4.89 -11.17 -23.50
N VAL A 449 4.10 -10.67 -24.46
CA VAL A 449 3.58 -9.30 -24.51
C VAL A 449 2.90 -8.87 -23.19
N CYS A 450 2.34 -9.82 -22.45
CA CYS A 450 1.76 -9.59 -21.12
C CYS A 450 2.77 -9.08 -20.08
N GLN A 451 4.07 -9.39 -20.21
CA GLN A 451 5.13 -8.90 -19.33
C GLN A 451 5.43 -7.42 -19.59
N GLU A 452 5.35 -6.96 -20.84
CA GLU A 452 5.52 -5.55 -21.23
C GLU A 452 4.37 -4.65 -20.72
N HIS A 453 3.28 -5.26 -20.28
CA HIS A 453 2.11 -4.61 -19.69
C HIS A 453 1.89 -5.05 -18.24
N CYS A 454 2.91 -5.61 -17.58
CA CYS A 454 2.77 -6.01 -16.19
C CYS A 454 2.67 -4.77 -15.29
N SER A 455 1.65 -4.67 -14.43
CA SER A 455 1.49 -3.56 -13.48
C SER A 455 2.69 -3.36 -12.54
N ARG A 456 3.56 -4.36 -12.40
CA ARG A 456 4.82 -4.24 -11.63
C ARG A 456 5.88 -3.38 -12.32
N LEU A 457 5.76 -3.10 -13.63
CA LEU A 457 6.67 -2.20 -14.36
C LEU A 457 6.63 -0.77 -13.79
N ASP A 458 5.50 -0.37 -13.18
CA ASP A 458 5.39 0.89 -12.43
C ASP A 458 6.25 0.90 -11.14
N TYR A 459 6.95 -0.20 -10.83
CA TYR A 459 7.73 -0.39 -9.60
C TYR A 459 9.12 -0.97 -9.85
N GLU A 460 9.24 -2.27 -10.14
CA GLU A 460 10.51 -3.03 -10.14
C GLU A 460 10.72 -3.90 -11.39
N GLY A 461 9.94 -3.68 -12.44
CA GLY A 461 9.98 -4.50 -13.65
C GLY A 461 8.78 -5.44 -13.75
N SER A 462 8.84 -6.44 -14.63
CA SER A 462 7.73 -7.36 -14.82
C SER A 462 7.85 -8.61 -13.95
N VAL A 463 6.71 -9.24 -13.64
CA VAL A 463 6.74 -10.64 -13.20
C VAL A 463 7.21 -11.50 -14.37
N ALA A 464 7.98 -12.54 -14.10
CA ALA A 464 8.37 -13.55 -15.09
C ALA A 464 7.16 -14.45 -15.47
N ILE A 465 6.12 -13.84 -16.04
CA ILE A 465 4.81 -14.43 -16.31
C ILE A 465 4.94 -15.73 -17.12
N ARG A 466 5.77 -15.73 -18.16
CA ARG A 466 5.98 -16.91 -19.00
C ARG A 466 6.65 -18.05 -18.23
N ASP A 467 7.64 -17.71 -17.40
CA ASP A 467 8.39 -18.71 -16.64
C ASP A 467 7.51 -19.32 -15.53
N VAL A 468 6.69 -18.49 -14.85
CA VAL A 468 5.70 -18.97 -13.88
C VAL A 468 4.69 -19.90 -14.53
N LYS A 469 4.24 -19.60 -15.76
CA LYS A 469 3.38 -20.50 -16.55
C LYS A 469 4.07 -21.84 -16.81
N LEU A 470 5.33 -21.81 -17.23
CA LEU A 470 6.09 -23.04 -17.50
C LEU A 470 6.30 -23.87 -16.23
N VAL A 471 6.60 -23.22 -15.09
CA VAL A 471 6.69 -23.91 -13.79
C VAL A 471 5.36 -24.57 -13.45
N ALA A 472 4.24 -23.85 -13.54
CA ALA A 472 2.92 -24.41 -13.26
C ALA A 472 2.56 -25.59 -14.19
N ALA A 473 2.94 -25.51 -15.48
CA ALA A 473 2.75 -26.60 -16.44
C ALA A 473 3.57 -27.85 -16.07
N ASN A 474 4.83 -27.66 -15.66
CA ASN A 474 5.71 -28.76 -15.30
C ASN A 474 5.40 -29.39 -13.93
N SER A 475 4.87 -28.61 -12.98
CA SER A 475 4.61 -29.07 -11.61
C SER A 475 3.17 -29.48 -11.33
N GLY A 476 2.21 -29.04 -12.17
CA GLY A 476 0.81 -29.45 -12.04
C GLY A 476 0.60 -30.88 -12.54
N ASN A 477 -0.20 -31.65 -11.81
CA ASN A 477 -0.53 -33.04 -12.11
C ASN A 477 -2.04 -33.27 -12.11
N LEU A 478 -2.72 -32.67 -13.09
CA LEU A 478 -4.16 -32.79 -13.24
C LEU A 478 -4.55 -34.09 -13.92
N THR A 479 -5.57 -34.75 -13.37
CA THR A 479 -6.28 -35.84 -14.05
C THR A 479 -7.30 -35.26 -15.04
N PRO A 480 -7.75 -36.03 -16.05
CA PRO A 480 -8.72 -35.54 -17.03
C PRO A 480 -10.02 -35.01 -16.41
N ALA A 481 -10.47 -35.63 -15.32
CA ALA A 481 -11.67 -35.21 -14.59
C ALA A 481 -11.52 -33.85 -13.88
N GLN A 482 -10.31 -33.32 -13.77
CA GLN A 482 -10.01 -32.03 -13.14
C GLN A 482 -9.76 -30.92 -14.15
N PHE A 483 -9.80 -31.23 -15.46
CA PHE A 483 -9.68 -30.19 -16.47
C PHE A 483 -10.94 -29.31 -16.55
N PRO A 484 -10.82 -28.03 -16.96
CA PRO A 484 -11.94 -27.09 -16.93
C PRO A 484 -13.07 -27.48 -17.90
N GLU A 485 -14.23 -27.92 -17.40
CA GLU A 485 -15.38 -28.25 -18.24
C GLU A 485 -15.99 -27.00 -18.92
N SER A 486 -16.52 -27.18 -20.13
CA SER A 486 -17.28 -26.16 -20.85
C SER A 486 -18.76 -26.51 -20.93
N LEU A 487 -19.62 -25.51 -21.07
CA LEU A 487 -21.07 -25.70 -21.23
C LEU A 487 -21.36 -26.55 -22.49
N CYS A 488 -21.94 -27.73 -22.30
CA CYS A 488 -22.35 -28.62 -23.39
C CYS A 488 -23.69 -28.16 -23.98
N ILE A 489 -23.66 -27.60 -25.18
CA ILE A 489 -24.89 -27.17 -25.89
C ILE A 489 -25.43 -28.31 -26.78
N LYS A 490 -24.56 -29.04 -27.51
CA LYS A 490 -24.88 -30.24 -28.31
C LYS A 490 -23.62 -31.07 -28.56
N SER A 491 -23.68 -32.40 -28.42
CA SER A 491 -22.57 -33.31 -28.76
C SER A 491 -22.65 -33.79 -30.21
N GLY A 492 -21.50 -33.95 -30.88
CA GLY A 492 -21.43 -34.57 -32.22
C GLY A 492 -20.00 -34.91 -32.63
N LYS A 493 -19.86 -35.64 -33.74
CA LYS A 493 -18.55 -35.93 -34.36
C LYS A 493 -18.02 -34.67 -35.03
N THR A 494 -16.77 -34.32 -34.77
CA THR A 494 -16.16 -33.10 -35.28
C THR A 494 -14.76 -33.38 -35.82
N ALA A 495 -14.50 -32.95 -37.06
CA ALA A 495 -13.20 -33.02 -37.68
C ALA A 495 -12.52 -31.65 -37.61
N VAL A 496 -11.26 -31.62 -37.17
CA VAL A 496 -10.40 -30.43 -37.19
C VAL A 496 -9.27 -30.69 -38.18
N ILE A 497 -9.08 -29.79 -39.15
CA ILE A 497 -8.00 -29.91 -40.14
C ILE A 497 -6.82 -29.05 -39.69
N GLY A 498 -5.68 -29.69 -39.45
CA GLY A 498 -4.45 -29.13 -38.91
C GLY A 498 -4.25 -29.47 -37.43
N ALA A 499 -3.12 -30.10 -37.10
CA ALA A 499 -2.60 -30.38 -35.77
C ALA A 499 -1.54 -29.34 -35.33
N GLY A 500 -1.59 -28.12 -35.89
CA GLY A 500 -0.85 -26.97 -35.37
C GLY A 500 -1.56 -26.28 -34.20
N PRO A 501 -0.94 -25.25 -33.56
CA PRO A 501 -1.46 -24.63 -32.34
C PRO A 501 -2.94 -24.22 -32.41
N ALA A 502 -3.39 -23.65 -33.52
CA ALA A 502 -4.79 -23.24 -33.70
C ALA A 502 -5.76 -24.43 -33.71
N GLY A 503 -5.40 -25.52 -34.42
CA GLY A 503 -6.23 -26.72 -34.49
C GLY A 503 -6.24 -27.49 -33.17
N LEU A 504 -5.11 -27.56 -32.47
CA LEU A 504 -5.04 -28.15 -31.14
C LEU A 504 -5.90 -27.36 -30.13
N ALA A 505 -5.82 -26.03 -30.13
CA ALA A 505 -6.66 -25.20 -29.28
C ALA A 505 -8.16 -25.39 -29.57
N CYS A 506 -8.54 -25.42 -30.85
CA CYS A 506 -9.91 -25.70 -31.26
C CYS A 506 -10.37 -27.09 -30.79
N ALA A 507 -9.54 -28.12 -30.99
CA ALA A 507 -9.84 -29.49 -30.60
C ALA A 507 -10.05 -29.64 -29.09
N TRP A 508 -9.20 -28.99 -28.27
CA TRP A 508 -9.35 -28.96 -26.82
C TRP A 508 -10.71 -28.40 -26.39
N HIS A 509 -11.08 -27.20 -26.83
CA HIS A 509 -12.33 -26.58 -26.40
C HIS A 509 -13.57 -27.35 -26.88
N LEU A 510 -13.51 -27.94 -28.08
CA LEU A 510 -14.58 -28.83 -28.57
C LEU A 510 -14.68 -30.12 -27.75
N ALA A 511 -13.55 -30.74 -27.38
CA ALA A 511 -13.54 -31.92 -26.51
C ALA A 511 -14.08 -31.61 -25.11
N GLN A 512 -13.69 -30.47 -24.52
CA GLN A 512 -14.23 -29.99 -23.24
C GLN A 512 -15.74 -29.68 -23.30
N ALA A 513 -16.25 -29.35 -24.49
CA ALA A 513 -17.69 -29.22 -24.77
C ALA A 513 -18.37 -30.57 -25.13
N ARG A 514 -17.67 -31.69 -24.94
CA ARG A 514 -18.13 -33.08 -25.13
C ARG A 514 -18.38 -33.49 -26.59
N HIS A 515 -17.66 -32.89 -27.53
CA HIS A 515 -17.62 -33.38 -28.91
C HIS A 515 -16.64 -34.56 -29.07
N GLU A 516 -16.96 -35.48 -29.99
CA GLU A 516 -16.02 -36.52 -30.43
C GLU A 516 -15.11 -35.90 -31.50
N VAL A 517 -13.92 -35.47 -31.09
CA VAL A 517 -13.01 -34.70 -31.96
C VAL A 517 -11.94 -35.59 -32.58
N LYS A 518 -11.78 -35.49 -33.90
CA LYS A 518 -10.66 -36.06 -34.64
C LYS A 518 -9.89 -34.97 -35.40
N VAL A 519 -8.60 -34.87 -35.13
CA VAL A 519 -7.69 -33.94 -35.78
C VAL A 519 -6.98 -34.65 -36.94
N PHE A 520 -7.00 -34.05 -38.13
CA PHE A 520 -6.33 -34.54 -39.33
C PHE A 520 -5.20 -33.58 -39.70
N ASP A 521 -3.98 -34.06 -39.91
CA ASP A 521 -2.86 -33.24 -40.40
C ASP A 521 -2.11 -34.02 -41.49
N ALA A 522 -1.43 -33.33 -42.40
CA ALA A 522 -0.58 -33.95 -43.42
C ALA A 522 0.87 -34.12 -42.96
N GLY A 523 1.25 -33.46 -41.86
CA GLY A 523 2.55 -33.55 -41.23
C GLY A 523 2.71 -34.85 -40.42
N PRO A 524 3.95 -35.28 -40.16
CA PRO A 524 4.21 -36.60 -39.60
C PRO A 524 3.83 -36.74 -38.11
N ARG A 525 3.63 -35.62 -37.40
CA ARG A 525 3.42 -35.55 -35.95
C ARG A 525 2.59 -34.32 -35.55
N PRO A 526 1.82 -34.40 -34.45
CA PRO A 526 1.05 -33.26 -33.96
C PRO A 526 1.96 -32.17 -33.36
N GLY A 527 1.45 -30.95 -33.31
CA GLY A 527 2.16 -29.76 -32.83
C GLY A 527 2.54 -28.78 -33.94
N GLY A 528 2.30 -29.10 -35.22
CA GLY A 528 2.51 -28.20 -36.36
C GLY A 528 3.94 -27.64 -36.44
N VAL A 529 4.07 -26.32 -36.63
CA VAL A 529 5.36 -25.62 -36.71
C VAL A 529 6.25 -25.88 -35.48
N PRO A 530 5.77 -25.77 -34.22
CA PRO A 530 6.53 -26.18 -33.04
C PRO A 530 7.16 -27.58 -33.11
N ALA A 531 6.44 -28.58 -33.61
CA ALA A 531 6.93 -29.96 -33.65
C ALA A 531 7.79 -30.29 -34.87
N ASN A 532 7.51 -29.64 -36.01
CA ASN A 532 8.03 -30.03 -37.31
C ASN A 532 9.08 -29.07 -37.89
N VAL A 533 9.20 -27.84 -37.35
CA VAL A 533 10.09 -26.80 -37.87
C VAL A 533 11.01 -26.22 -36.79
N ILE A 534 10.50 -25.96 -35.58
CA ILE A 534 11.30 -25.31 -34.54
C ILE A 534 12.37 -26.28 -33.99
N PRO A 535 13.65 -25.87 -33.89
CA PRO A 535 14.71 -26.73 -33.38
C PRO A 535 14.52 -27.15 -31.91
N ALA A 536 14.97 -28.36 -31.56
CA ALA A 536 14.80 -28.95 -30.23
C ALA A 536 15.46 -28.16 -29.08
N PHE A 537 16.48 -27.34 -29.36
CA PHE A 537 17.11 -26.48 -28.35
C PHE A 537 16.25 -25.27 -27.96
N ARG A 538 15.24 -24.92 -28.79
CA ARG A 538 14.27 -23.85 -28.50
C ARG A 538 13.07 -24.37 -27.73
N ILE A 539 12.65 -25.61 -27.98
CA ILE A 539 11.59 -26.31 -27.26
C ILE A 539 11.85 -27.82 -27.33
N SER A 540 11.76 -28.50 -26.19
CA SER A 540 11.98 -29.95 -26.15
C SER A 540 10.80 -30.71 -26.78
N ARG A 541 11.07 -31.92 -27.28
CA ARG A 541 10.01 -32.77 -27.84
C ARG A 541 9.06 -33.23 -26.74
N GLU A 542 9.58 -33.39 -25.53
CA GLU A 542 8.87 -33.78 -24.32
C GLU A 542 7.85 -32.71 -23.90
N ALA A 543 8.21 -31.42 -23.98
CA ALA A 543 7.31 -30.31 -23.69
C ALA A 543 6.12 -30.27 -24.67
N ILE A 544 6.39 -30.48 -25.97
CA ILE A 544 5.33 -30.58 -26.98
C ILE A 544 4.45 -31.79 -26.71
N ALA A 545 5.06 -32.95 -26.45
CA ALA A 545 4.33 -34.19 -26.16
C ALA A 545 3.44 -34.05 -24.92
N ALA A 546 3.87 -33.33 -23.88
CA ALA A 546 3.07 -33.09 -22.68
C ALA A 546 1.76 -32.35 -23.00
N ASP A 547 1.81 -31.30 -23.83
CA ASP A 547 0.60 -30.60 -24.29
C ASP A 547 -0.29 -31.55 -25.12
N ILE A 548 0.28 -32.33 -26.03
CA ILE A 548 -0.49 -33.29 -26.84
C ILE A 548 -1.16 -34.38 -25.99
N SER A 549 -0.45 -34.93 -25.01
CA SER A 549 -1.00 -35.96 -24.12
C SER A 549 -2.18 -35.45 -23.31
N MET A 550 -2.21 -34.15 -22.93
CA MET A 550 -3.39 -33.56 -22.30
C MET A 550 -4.61 -33.55 -23.25
N LEU A 551 -4.41 -33.27 -24.54
CA LEU A 551 -5.49 -33.34 -25.54
C LEU A 551 -5.99 -34.78 -25.74
N GLU A 552 -5.09 -35.75 -25.84
CA GLU A 552 -5.45 -37.17 -25.94
C GLU A 552 -6.25 -37.62 -24.72
N ALA A 553 -5.87 -37.14 -23.54
CA ALA A 553 -6.52 -37.47 -22.27
C ALA A 553 -7.96 -36.93 -22.17
N VAL A 554 -8.31 -35.87 -22.90
CA VAL A 554 -9.70 -35.38 -23.05
C VAL A 554 -10.45 -36.01 -24.23
N GLY A 555 -9.87 -37.03 -24.87
CA GLY A 555 -10.52 -37.81 -25.92
C GLY A 555 -10.32 -37.28 -27.34
N VAL A 556 -9.37 -36.35 -27.57
CA VAL A 556 -8.99 -35.95 -28.92
C VAL A 556 -8.19 -37.07 -29.58
N SER A 557 -8.58 -37.47 -30.78
CA SER A 557 -7.85 -38.45 -31.60
C SER A 557 -7.16 -37.80 -32.79
N PHE A 558 -6.07 -38.38 -33.26
CA PHE A 558 -5.26 -37.83 -34.35
C PHE A 558 -5.18 -38.79 -35.55
N ALA A 559 -5.10 -38.24 -36.75
CA ALA A 559 -4.77 -38.94 -37.99
C ALA A 559 -3.78 -38.11 -38.80
N PHE A 560 -2.65 -38.73 -39.16
CA PHE A 560 -1.53 -38.13 -39.88
C PHE A 560 -1.35 -38.80 -41.25
#